data_AF-A0A444MBT4-F1
#
_entry.id   AF-A0A444MBT4-F1
#
_cell.length_a   1.000
_cell.length_b   1.000
_cell.length_c   1.000
_cell.angle_alpha   90.00
_cell.angle_beta   90.00
_cell.angle_gamma   90.00
#
_symmetry.space_group_name_H-M   'P 1'
#
loop_
_entity.id
_entity.type
_entity.pdbx_description
1 polymer ?
#
loop_
_entity_poly.entity_id
_entity_poly.type
_entity_poly.pdbx_seq_one_letter_code
_entity_poly.pdbx_strand_id
1 'polypeptide(L)'
;MSAEVVARLHPPRLPEAFTTAGPADLLLAFGLGLLGFGLVFWLIAPALTRRTVPPSARARAKAARALPPGEGMLALAELAAQQGTGLTPEEQRALYARDPGATPEALADRLARGRGRWL
;
A
#
# COMPACT_ATOMS: atom_id res chain seq x y z
N MET A 1 -16.05 34.28 39.68
CA MET A 1 -15.66 35.71 39.75
C MET A 1 -15.16 36.28 38.40
N SER A 2 -15.50 35.70 37.24
CA SER A 2 -15.08 36.19 35.92
C SER A 2 -16.21 36.81 35.10
N ALA A 3 -17.46 36.38 35.29
CA ALA A 3 -18.62 36.88 34.52
C ALA A 3 -18.99 38.35 34.86
N GLU A 4 -18.81 38.75 36.12
CA GLU A 4 -19.20 40.07 36.61
C GLU A 4 -18.25 41.20 36.19
N VAL A 5 -16.98 40.87 35.94
CA VAL A 5 -15.96 41.81 35.44
C VAL A 5 -16.13 42.04 33.94
N VAL A 6 -16.52 41.00 33.18
CA VAL A 6 -16.81 41.09 31.74
C VAL A 6 -18.04 41.96 31.45
N ALA A 7 -19.04 41.95 32.35
CA ALA A 7 -20.22 42.81 32.21
C ALA A 7 -19.96 44.31 32.45
N ARG A 8 -18.84 44.68 33.09
CA ARG A 8 -18.48 46.08 33.39
C ARG A 8 -17.57 46.72 32.33
N LEU A 9 -16.93 45.93 31.46
CA LEU A 9 -16.09 46.43 30.38
C LEU A 9 -16.90 46.58 29.08
N HIS A 10 -17.55 47.73 28.92
CA HIS A 10 -18.28 48.14 27.71
C HIS A 10 -19.47 47.22 27.36
N PRO A 11 -20.61 47.73 26.85
CA PRO A 11 -21.59 46.83 26.24
C PRO A 11 -20.86 46.01 25.17
N PRO A 12 -20.92 44.66 25.20
CA PRO A 12 -20.35 43.85 24.15
C PRO A 12 -21.14 44.15 22.87
N ARG A 13 -20.70 45.17 22.13
CA ARG A 13 -21.24 45.55 20.83
C ARG A 13 -20.68 44.59 19.79
N LEU A 14 -20.87 43.30 20.00
CA LEU A 14 -20.80 42.35 18.91
C LEU A 14 -22.13 42.53 18.15
N PRO A 15 -22.10 42.95 16.88
CA PRO A 15 -23.31 43.04 16.07
C PRO A 15 -24.09 41.72 16.16
N GLU A 16 -25.42 41.76 16.28
CA GLU A 16 -26.25 40.54 16.38
C GLU A 16 -26.02 39.54 15.23
N ALA A 17 -25.48 40.03 14.11
CA ALA A 17 -24.99 39.22 12.99
C ALA A 17 -23.93 38.18 13.36
N PHE A 18 -23.26 38.30 14.52
CA PHE A 18 -22.27 37.33 15.02
C PHE A 18 -22.82 36.46 16.16
N THR A 19 -24.03 36.72 16.65
CA THR A 19 -24.66 35.89 17.70
C THR A 19 -25.40 34.68 17.16
N THR A 20 -25.70 34.66 15.87
CA THR A 20 -26.37 33.55 15.19
C THR A 20 -25.52 33.07 14.02
N ALA A 21 -25.37 31.75 13.92
CA ALA A 21 -24.71 31.15 12.75
C ALA A 21 -25.55 31.46 11.51
N GLY A 22 -24.98 32.22 10.59
CA GLY A 22 -25.61 32.53 9.32
C GLY A 22 -25.56 31.35 8.35
N PRO A 23 -26.29 31.40 7.22
CA PRO A 23 -26.22 30.38 6.18
C PRO A 23 -24.80 30.21 5.60
N ALA A 24 -24.01 31.30 5.58
CA ALA A 24 -22.61 31.25 5.19
C ALA A 24 -21.76 30.43 6.18
N ASP A 25 -22.01 30.58 7.49
CA ASP A 25 -21.31 29.82 8.53
C ASP A 25 -21.66 28.33 8.46
N LEU A 26 -22.91 28.00 8.15
CA LEU A 26 -23.34 26.62 7.92
C LEU A 26 -22.62 26.00 6.71
N LEU A 27 -22.52 26.75 5.61
CA LEU A 27 -21.82 26.30 4.40
C LEU A 27 -20.32 26.12 4.65
N LEU A 28 -19.71 27.03 5.41
CA LEU A 28 -18.31 26.96 5.80
C LEU A 28 -18.07 25.77 6.74
N ALA A 29 -18.91 25.58 7.76
CA ALA A 29 -18.85 24.42 8.65
C ALA A 29 -19.02 23.10 7.89
N PHE A 30 -19.92 23.05 6.91
CA PHE A 30 -20.08 21.89 6.03
C PHE A 30 -18.83 21.62 5.19
N GLY A 31 -18.27 22.65 4.55
CA GLY A 31 -17.03 22.52 3.79
C GLY A 31 -15.85 22.09 4.65
N LEU A 32 -15.74 22.63 5.87
CA LEU A 32 -14.72 22.28 6.83
C LEU A 32 -14.88 20.83 7.32
N GLY A 33 -16.12 20.40 7.55
CA GLY A 33 -16.46 19.01 7.86
C GLY A 33 -16.09 18.06 6.75
N LEU A 34 -16.36 18.41 5.48
CA LEU A 34 -15.99 17.60 4.32
C LEU A 34 -14.47 17.50 4.15
N LEU A 35 -13.76 18.61 4.35
CA LEU A 35 -12.30 18.65 4.31
C LEU A 35 -11.69 17.79 5.42
N GLY A 36 -12.22 17.91 6.64
CA GLY A 36 -11.82 17.10 7.78
C GLY A 36 -12.09 15.62 7.56
N PHE A 37 -13.27 15.27 7.04
CA PHE A 37 -13.61 13.90 6.68
C PHE A 37 -12.67 13.34 5.62
N GLY A 38 -12.38 14.10 4.56
CA GLY A 38 -11.44 13.71 3.52
C GLY A 38 -10.03 13.45 4.07
N LEU A 39 -9.56 14.30 5.00
CA LEU A 39 -8.26 14.13 5.66
C LEU A 39 -8.21 12.87 6.52
N VAL A 40 -9.24 12.63 7.34
CA VAL A 40 -9.35 11.42 8.16
C VAL A 40 -9.45 10.18 7.28
N PHE A 41 -10.28 10.22 6.24
CA PHE A 41 -10.43 9.12 5.30
C PHE A 41 -9.11 8.83 4.58
N TRP A 42 -8.37 9.84 4.13
CA TRP A 42 -7.05 9.68 3.51
C TRP A 42 -6.03 9.03 4.46
N LEU A 43 -6.08 9.39 5.75
CA LEU A 43 -5.20 8.81 6.78
C LEU A 43 -5.52 7.33 7.04
N ILE A 44 -6.81 6.95 7.02
CA ILE A 44 -7.25 5.57 7.30
C ILE A 44 -7.31 4.72 6.01
N ALA A 45 -7.42 5.34 4.83
CA ALA A 45 -7.48 4.67 3.54
C ALA A 45 -6.44 3.57 3.34
N PRO A 46 -5.13 3.76 3.64
CA PRO A 46 -4.13 2.70 3.49
C PRO A 46 -4.37 1.51 4.45
N ALA A 47 -5.00 1.73 5.60
CA ALA A 47 -5.38 0.66 6.52
C ALA A 47 -6.67 -0.07 6.08
N LEU A 48 -7.58 0.63 5.40
CA LEU A 48 -8.83 0.10 4.84
C LEU A 48 -8.63 -0.64 3.51
N THR A 49 -7.65 -0.24 2.71
CA THR A 49 -7.24 -1.03 1.55
C THR A 49 -6.76 -2.37 2.07
N ARG A 50 -7.54 -3.43 1.78
CA ARG A 50 -7.15 -4.81 2.07
C ARG A 50 -5.69 -4.97 1.68
N ARG A 51 -4.84 -5.23 2.67
CA ARG A 51 -3.53 -5.83 2.45
C ARG A 51 -3.78 -7.09 1.64
N THR A 52 -3.66 -6.99 0.32
CA THR A 52 -3.49 -8.16 -0.54
C THR A 52 -2.16 -8.73 -0.08
N VAL A 53 -2.22 -9.74 0.79
CA VAL A 53 -1.02 -10.45 1.22
C VAL A 53 -0.37 -10.91 -0.08
N PRO A 54 0.82 -10.40 -0.44
CA PRO A 54 1.44 -10.76 -1.69
C PRO A 54 1.57 -12.29 -1.70
N PRO A 55 1.21 -12.97 -2.80
CA PRO A 55 1.28 -14.43 -2.84
C PRO A 55 2.69 -14.85 -2.47
N SER A 56 2.77 -15.84 -1.57
CA SER A 56 4.05 -16.32 -1.05
C SER A 56 4.99 -16.72 -2.20
N ALA A 57 6.29 -16.64 -1.97
CA ALA A 57 7.32 -17.10 -2.91
C ALA A 57 7.00 -18.48 -3.49
N ARG A 58 6.49 -19.38 -2.64
CA ARG A 58 6.06 -20.73 -3.00
C ARG A 58 4.85 -20.75 -3.94
N ALA A 59 3.85 -19.89 -3.71
CA ALA A 59 2.71 -19.76 -4.60
C ALA A 59 3.12 -19.19 -5.96
N ARG A 60 4.03 -18.21 -5.99
CA ARG A 60 4.60 -17.66 -7.24
C ARG A 60 5.43 -18.68 -8.01
N ALA A 61 6.29 -19.44 -7.32
CA ALA A 61 7.07 -20.51 -7.93
C ALA A 61 6.18 -21.64 -8.48
N LYS A 62 5.09 -21.98 -7.78
CA LYS A 62 4.09 -22.94 -8.28
C LYS A 62 3.34 -22.40 -9.50
N ALA A 63 2.97 -21.12 -9.50
CA ALA A 63 2.33 -20.49 -10.64
C ALA A 63 3.27 -20.51 -11.86
N ALA A 64 4.56 -20.20 -11.67
CA ALA A 64 5.58 -20.25 -12.72
C ALA A 64 5.73 -21.64 -13.36
N ARG A 65 5.52 -22.72 -12.60
CA ARG A 65 5.52 -24.10 -13.13
C ARG A 65 4.34 -24.42 -14.05
N ALA A 66 3.25 -23.66 -13.97
CA ALA A 66 2.09 -23.87 -14.83
C ALA A 66 2.22 -23.15 -16.18
N LEU A 67 3.25 -22.30 -16.36
CA LEU A 67 3.55 -21.62 -17.61
C LEU A 67 4.35 -22.52 -18.58
N PRO A 68 4.34 -22.21 -19.88
CA PRO A 68 5.25 -22.81 -20.85
C PRO A 68 6.72 -22.74 -20.40
N PRO A 69 7.59 -23.68 -20.80
CA PRO A 69 8.94 -23.83 -20.25
C PRO A 69 9.78 -22.55 -20.23
N GLY A 70 9.77 -21.79 -21.34
CA GLY A 70 10.51 -20.52 -21.45
C GLY A 70 9.92 -19.41 -20.59
N GLU A 71 8.59 -19.28 -20.56
CA GLU A 71 7.89 -18.27 -19.75
C GLU A 71 8.01 -18.57 -18.25
N GLY A 72 7.93 -19.86 -17.87
CA GLY A 72 8.12 -20.31 -16.51
C GLY A 72 9.55 -20.05 -16.01
N MET A 73 10.56 -20.28 -16.85
CA MET A 73 11.96 -19.97 -16.51
C MET A 73 12.18 -18.47 -16.31
N LEU A 74 11.62 -17.62 -17.17
CA LEU A 74 11.64 -16.17 -17.03
C LEU A 74 10.95 -15.71 -15.74
N ALA A 75 9.76 -16.23 -15.44
CA ALA A 75 9.03 -15.90 -14.22
C ALA A 75 9.79 -16.31 -12.95
N LEU A 76 10.51 -17.44 -12.99
CA LEU A 76 11.37 -17.87 -11.88
C LEU A 76 12.63 -17.01 -11.74
N ALA A 77 13.23 -16.57 -12.85
CA ALA A 77 14.37 -15.65 -12.84
C ALA A 77 13.98 -14.29 -12.26
N GLU A 78 12.81 -13.76 -12.63
CA GLU A 78 12.27 -12.53 -12.06
C GLU A 78 12.00 -12.68 -10.56
N LEU A 79 11.41 -13.81 -10.15
CA LEU A 79 11.19 -14.13 -8.74
C LEU A 79 12.51 -14.23 -7.95
N ALA A 80 13.55 -14.78 -8.55
CA ALA A 80 14.88 -14.85 -7.96
C ALA A 80 15.49 -13.45 -7.76
N ALA A 81 15.38 -12.57 -8.77
CA ALA A 81 15.84 -11.19 -8.70
C ALA A 81 15.10 -10.38 -7.61
N GLN A 82 13.77 -10.51 -7.53
CA GLN A 82 12.96 -9.87 -6.48
C GLN A 82 13.36 -10.31 -5.07
N GLN A 83 13.89 -11.53 -4.92
CA GLN A 83 14.37 -12.07 -3.64
C GLN A 83 15.85 -11.80 -3.37
N GLY A 84 16.56 -11.12 -4.28
CA GLY A 84 18.02 -10.92 -4.18
C GLY A 84 18.82 -12.22 -4.27
N THR A 85 18.23 -13.26 -4.87
CA THR A 85 18.87 -14.57 -5.01
C THR A 85 19.52 -14.66 -6.39
N GLY A 86 20.84 -14.80 -6.44
CA GLY A 86 21.56 -14.98 -7.69
C GLY A 86 21.18 -16.29 -8.41
N LEU A 87 21.21 -16.23 -9.74
CA LEU A 87 21.10 -17.41 -10.60
C LEU A 87 22.46 -18.10 -10.73
N THR A 88 22.47 -19.43 -10.67
CA THR A 88 23.66 -20.22 -10.96
C THR A 88 24.01 -20.15 -12.45
N PRO A 89 25.25 -20.48 -12.87
CA PRO A 89 25.62 -20.49 -14.28
C PRO A 89 24.75 -21.42 -15.14
N GLU A 90 24.28 -22.53 -14.57
CA GLU A 90 23.39 -23.48 -15.25
C GLU A 90 21.99 -22.88 -15.44
N GLU A 91 21.45 -22.22 -14.41
CA GLU A 91 20.16 -21.51 -14.50
C GLU A 91 20.23 -20.33 -15.49
N GLN A 92 21.36 -19.61 -15.54
CA GLN A 92 21.56 -18.55 -16.53
C GLN A 92 21.56 -19.09 -17.97
N ARG A 93 22.21 -20.24 -18.21
CA ARG A 93 22.17 -20.88 -19.54
C ARG A 93 20.76 -21.35 -19.89
N ALA A 94 20.04 -21.92 -18.92
CA ALA A 94 18.68 -22.37 -19.11
C ALA A 94 17.70 -21.23 -19.46
N LEU A 95 17.98 -19.99 -19.04
CA LEU A 95 17.18 -18.82 -19.40
C LEU A 95 17.19 -18.53 -20.91
N TYR A 96 18.30 -18.85 -21.59
CA TYR A 96 18.46 -18.65 -23.03
C TYR A 96 18.33 -19.94 -23.84
N ALA A 97 18.11 -21.08 -23.18
CA ALA A 97 17.94 -22.36 -23.84
C ALA A 97 16.53 -22.48 -24.44
N ARG A 98 16.44 -23.08 -25.64
CA ARG A 98 15.15 -23.39 -26.27
C ARG A 98 14.33 -24.39 -25.45
N ASP A 99 15.02 -25.31 -24.79
CA ASP A 99 14.44 -26.23 -23.81
C ASP A 99 15.32 -26.17 -22.53
N PRO A 100 14.80 -25.60 -21.43
CA PRO A 100 15.54 -25.48 -20.18
C PRO A 100 15.63 -26.80 -19.40
N GLY A 101 15.01 -27.88 -19.85
CA GLY A 101 15.04 -29.19 -19.20
C GLY A 101 14.49 -29.15 -17.77
N ALA A 102 15.16 -29.83 -16.83
CA ALA A 102 14.75 -29.90 -15.42
C ALA A 102 15.17 -28.67 -14.58
N THR A 103 15.91 -27.72 -15.17
CA THR A 103 16.44 -26.54 -14.47
C THR A 103 15.37 -25.63 -13.83
N PRO A 104 14.22 -25.36 -14.49
CA PRO A 104 13.15 -24.56 -13.89
C PRO A 104 12.56 -25.22 -12.62
N GLU A 105 12.49 -26.55 -12.58
CA GLU A 105 11.96 -27.26 -11.42
C GLU A 105 12.89 -27.11 -10.21
N ALA A 106 14.20 -27.28 -10.43
CA ALA A 106 15.22 -27.11 -9.41
C ALA A 106 15.26 -25.68 -8.86
N LEU A 107 15.16 -24.67 -9.74
CA LEU A 107 15.10 -23.26 -9.36
C LEU A 107 13.82 -22.96 -8.56
N ALA A 108 12.66 -23.47 -8.99
CA ALA A 108 11.40 -23.30 -8.27
C ALA A 108 11.45 -23.90 -6.86
N ASP A 109 12.03 -25.10 -6.68
CA ASP A 109 12.18 -25.71 -5.35
C ASP A 109 13.21 -24.98 -4.48
N ARG A 110 14.24 -24.40 -5.09
CA ARG A 110 15.22 -23.56 -4.39
C ARG A 110 14.55 -22.28 -3.88
N LEU A 111 13.79 -21.58 -4.71
CA LEU A 111 13.05 -20.36 -4.34
C LEU A 111 11.90 -20.63 -3.37
N ALA A 112 11.28 -21.81 -3.43
CA ALA A 112 10.25 -22.21 -2.48
C ALA A 112 10.81 -22.53 -1.08
N ARG A 113 12.06 -23.01 -0.99
CA ARG A 113 12.77 -23.30 0.27
C ARG A 113 13.53 -22.09 0.80
N GLY A 114 13.99 -21.22 -0.09
CA GLY A 114 14.62 -19.95 0.23
C GLY A 114 13.63 -19.05 0.94
N ARG A 115 13.75 -18.95 2.26
CA ARG A 115 13.07 -17.91 3.03
C ARG A 115 13.67 -16.60 2.55
N GLY A 116 12.91 -15.83 1.77
CA GLY A 116 13.33 -14.54 1.22
C GLY A 116 14.11 -13.78 2.28
N ARG A 117 15.42 -13.63 2.04
CA ARG A 117 16.33 -13.01 2.99
C ARG A 117 16.10 -11.50 2.88
N TRP A 118 15.00 -11.04 3.47
CA TRP A 118 14.75 -9.63 3.73
C TRP A 118 15.73 -9.21 4.83
N LEU A 119 16.93 -8.78 4.39
CA LEU A 119 17.86 -7.97 5.15
C LEU A 119 17.81 -6.56 4.56
#